data_AF-A0A0B8N1X3-F1
#
_entry.id   AF-A0A0B8N1X3-F1
#
_cell.length_a   1.000
_cell.length_b   1.000
_cell.length_c   1.000
_cell.angle_alpha   90.00
_cell.angle_beta   90.00
_cell.angle_gamma   90.00
#
_symmetry.space_group_name_H-M   'P 1'
#
loop_
_entity.id
_entity.type
_entity.pdbx_description
1 polymer ?
#
loop_
_entity_poly.entity_id
_entity_poly.type
_entity_poly.pdbx_seq_one_letter_code
_entity_poly.pdbx_strand_id
1 'polypeptide(L)'
;MPTGVAIRDARAQLFDAAERILLRDGPSALTSRSVTTEAGCAKGVLHRHFSDFDGFLAELVEDRIVRVERLGAELRDKAGDATVPDNLTEALTGVFETVAVAIVSLVTYRDELRARLRQQRPVGFPILGEATTLIADYLAAEVEIGRVVTTSDPGLLAATLIGSAHLLFADRTAPRPETAAVHTMVATVLGGTLTSCNTETPPNRSLTARTVLTPPRPPGSFSDSSGHPQERSPTAVSIDHTNLSPAAVVTALCAEWRSGTPESIAEFFTDDAVYHNIPMAPFVGKAAILEFLRGFIGAFGGIDFTVHHQAVAGNVVLNERTDRFSLGDKHIELPVTGVFEVRDGRIAAWRDYFDMAPFTAMQQNA
;
A
#
# COMPACT_ATOMS: atom_id res chain seq x y z
N MET A 1 -4.11 -31.31 -57.57
CA MET A 1 -4.45 -31.10 -56.15
C MET A 1 -3.15 -30.87 -55.41
N PRO A 2 -2.85 -29.69 -54.83
CA PRO A 2 -1.72 -29.61 -53.91
C PRO A 2 -2.11 -30.40 -52.66
N THR A 3 -1.40 -31.48 -52.40
CA THR A 3 -1.52 -32.31 -51.21
C THR A 3 -1.24 -31.45 -49.98
N GLY A 4 -2.19 -31.47 -49.04
CA GLY A 4 -2.15 -30.64 -47.83
C GLY A 4 -0.88 -30.88 -47.03
N VAL A 5 -0.26 -29.79 -46.58
CA VAL A 5 0.75 -29.83 -45.52
C VAL A 5 0.13 -30.58 -44.35
N ALA A 6 0.83 -31.60 -43.84
CA ALA A 6 0.40 -32.33 -42.66
C ALA A 6 0.41 -31.37 -41.45
N ILE A 7 -0.76 -30.84 -41.12
CA ILE A 7 -0.93 -30.01 -39.93
C ILE A 7 -0.84 -30.94 -38.72
N ARG A 8 0.25 -30.86 -37.95
CA ARG A 8 0.48 -31.70 -36.76
C ARG A 8 -0.42 -31.30 -35.58
N ASP A 9 -0.79 -30.03 -35.48
CA ASP A 9 -1.77 -29.52 -34.50
C ASP A 9 -2.64 -28.42 -35.12
N ALA A 10 -3.77 -28.84 -35.69
CA ALA A 10 -4.65 -27.92 -36.40
C ALA A 10 -5.38 -26.96 -35.49
N ARG A 11 -5.60 -27.34 -34.22
CA ARG A 11 -6.29 -26.49 -33.27
C ARG A 11 -5.37 -25.36 -32.83
N ALA A 12 -4.15 -25.68 -32.41
CA ALA A 12 -3.16 -24.67 -32.04
C ALA A 12 -2.89 -23.69 -33.20
N GLN A 13 -2.69 -24.21 -34.42
CA GLN A 13 -2.45 -23.36 -35.59
C GLN A 13 -3.61 -22.41 -35.91
N LEU A 14 -4.87 -22.85 -35.74
CA LEU A 14 -6.04 -22.00 -35.92
C LEU A 14 -6.17 -20.96 -34.81
N PHE A 15 -5.86 -21.32 -33.55
CA PHE A 15 -5.83 -20.38 -32.43
C PHE A 15 -4.78 -19.30 -32.64
N ASP A 16 -3.54 -19.67 -32.96
CA ASP A 16 -2.46 -18.70 -33.19
C ASP A 16 -2.78 -17.76 -34.36
N ALA A 17 -3.45 -18.26 -35.40
CA ALA A 17 -3.93 -17.42 -36.50
C ALA A 17 -5.03 -16.43 -36.06
N ALA A 18 -5.99 -16.89 -35.27
CA ALA A 18 -7.03 -16.01 -34.72
C ALA A 18 -6.45 -14.94 -33.81
N GLU A 19 -5.44 -15.26 -33.00
CA GLU A 19 -4.76 -14.30 -32.13
C GLU A 19 -4.06 -13.19 -32.92
N ARG A 20 -3.33 -13.55 -33.99
CA ARG A 20 -2.69 -12.55 -34.86
C ARG A 20 -3.71 -11.60 -35.48
N ILE A 21 -4.84 -12.13 -35.97
CA ILE A 21 -5.93 -11.29 -36.50
C ILE A 21 -6.52 -10.41 -35.40
N LEU A 22 -6.78 -10.98 -34.22
CA LEU A 22 -7.42 -10.25 -33.12
C LEU A 22 -6.56 -9.09 -32.59
N LEU A 23 -5.24 -9.30 -32.52
CA LEU A 23 -4.27 -8.27 -32.14
C LEU A 23 -4.12 -7.20 -33.22
N ARG A 24 -4.04 -7.58 -34.50
CA ARG A 24 -3.79 -6.67 -35.63
C ARG A 24 -5.02 -5.89 -36.06
N ASP A 25 -6.14 -6.59 -36.26
CA ASP A 25 -7.33 -6.09 -36.96
C ASP A 25 -8.59 -6.03 -36.07
N GLY A 26 -8.51 -6.55 -34.84
CA GLY A 26 -9.60 -6.53 -33.87
C GLY A 26 -10.71 -7.57 -34.12
N PRO A 27 -11.75 -7.59 -33.27
CA PRO A 27 -12.74 -8.67 -33.24
C PRO A 27 -13.67 -8.70 -34.47
N SER A 28 -13.88 -7.58 -35.15
CA SER A 28 -14.69 -7.52 -36.37
C SER A 28 -14.04 -8.22 -37.57
N ALA A 29 -12.71 -8.37 -37.58
CA ALA A 29 -11.97 -9.03 -38.65
C ALA A 29 -11.92 -10.56 -38.49
N LEU A 30 -12.32 -11.10 -37.32
CA LEU A 30 -12.36 -12.53 -37.06
C LEU A 30 -13.55 -13.19 -37.77
N THR A 31 -13.24 -13.97 -38.80
CA THR A 31 -14.19 -14.79 -39.56
C THR A 31 -13.57 -16.14 -39.86
N SER A 32 -14.39 -17.16 -40.11
CA SER A 32 -13.90 -18.49 -40.53
C SER A 32 -12.94 -18.40 -41.72
N ARG A 33 -13.23 -17.51 -42.69
CA ARG A 33 -12.38 -17.29 -43.86
C ARG A 33 -11.05 -16.62 -43.52
N SER A 34 -11.05 -15.57 -42.71
CA SER A 34 -9.81 -14.86 -42.35
C SER A 34 -8.90 -15.77 -41.51
N VAL A 35 -9.45 -16.51 -40.55
CA VAL A 35 -8.68 -17.46 -39.71
C VAL A 35 -8.06 -18.57 -40.55
N THR A 36 -8.83 -19.24 -41.42
CA THR A 36 -8.28 -20.31 -42.27
C THR A 36 -7.24 -19.80 -43.28
N THR A 37 -7.40 -18.56 -43.77
CA THR A 37 -6.43 -17.91 -44.65
C THR A 37 -5.13 -17.57 -43.89
N GLU A 38 -5.22 -16.94 -42.72
CA GLU A 38 -4.07 -16.59 -41.86
C GLU A 38 -3.36 -17.84 -41.31
N ALA A 39 -4.10 -18.94 -41.09
CA ALA A 39 -3.54 -20.22 -40.72
C ALA A 39 -2.89 -20.97 -41.90
N GLY A 40 -3.10 -20.54 -43.15
CA GLY A 40 -2.60 -21.26 -44.34
C GLY A 40 -3.22 -22.65 -44.51
N CYS A 41 -4.46 -22.86 -44.07
CA CYS A 41 -5.14 -24.14 -44.11
C CYS A 41 -6.36 -24.13 -45.05
N ALA A 42 -6.87 -25.32 -45.39
CA ALA A 42 -8.06 -25.42 -46.25
C ALA A 42 -9.32 -24.91 -45.52
N LYS A 43 -10.26 -24.31 -46.27
CA LYS A 43 -11.50 -23.70 -45.73
C LYS A 43 -12.33 -24.63 -44.82
N GLY A 44 -12.26 -25.95 -45.04
CA GLY A 44 -13.02 -26.94 -44.25
C GLY A 44 -12.36 -27.40 -42.96
N VAL A 45 -11.11 -26.98 -42.67
CA VAL A 45 -10.37 -27.47 -41.48
C VAL A 45 -11.05 -27.01 -40.20
N LEU A 46 -11.51 -25.76 -40.11
CA LEU A 46 -12.17 -25.24 -38.91
C LEU A 46 -13.43 -26.06 -38.58
N HIS A 47 -14.31 -26.27 -39.56
CA HIS A 47 -15.55 -27.04 -39.38
C HIS A 47 -15.33 -28.54 -39.12
N ARG A 48 -14.11 -29.06 -39.33
CA ARG A 48 -13.76 -30.42 -38.93
C ARG A 48 -13.45 -30.53 -37.44
N HIS A 49 -12.96 -29.45 -36.82
CA HIS A 49 -12.51 -29.44 -35.43
C HIS A 49 -13.49 -28.77 -34.47
N PHE A 50 -14.35 -27.90 -34.98
CA PHE A 50 -15.26 -27.07 -34.19
C PHE A 50 -16.66 -27.11 -34.79
N SER A 51 -17.68 -27.15 -33.93
CA SER A 51 -19.10 -27.22 -34.34
C SER A 51 -19.53 -26.02 -35.18
N ASP A 52 -19.19 -24.82 -34.72
CA ASP A 52 -19.40 -23.55 -35.39
C ASP A 52 -18.29 -22.55 -35.04
N PHE A 53 -18.40 -21.33 -35.57
CA PHE A 53 -17.36 -20.32 -35.36
C PHE A 53 -17.31 -19.79 -33.93
N ASP A 54 -18.46 -19.64 -33.25
CA ASP A 54 -18.46 -19.17 -31.86
C ASP A 54 -18.00 -20.27 -30.89
N GLY A 55 -18.15 -21.55 -31.25
CA GLY A 55 -17.58 -22.70 -30.54
C GLY A 55 -16.06 -22.71 -30.65
N PHE A 56 -15.53 -22.45 -31.84
CA PHE A 56 -14.11 -22.18 -32.02
C PHE A 56 -13.60 -21.03 -31.13
N LEU A 57 -14.32 -19.90 -31.07
CA LEU A 57 -13.93 -18.77 -30.24
C LEU A 57 -14.01 -19.06 -28.74
N ALA A 58 -15.02 -19.81 -28.30
CA ALA A 58 -15.14 -20.23 -26.91
C ALA A 58 -13.97 -21.11 -26.50
N GLU A 59 -13.62 -22.10 -27.34
CA GLU A 59 -12.47 -22.97 -27.08
C GLU A 59 -11.13 -22.22 -27.15
N LEU A 60 -11.00 -21.18 -27.98
CA LEU A 60 -9.84 -20.28 -27.97
C LEU A 60 -9.71 -19.56 -26.63
N VAL A 61 -10.82 -19.00 -26.11
CA VAL A 61 -10.81 -18.27 -24.83
C VAL A 61 -10.49 -19.21 -23.67
N GLU A 62 -11.09 -20.41 -23.63
CA GLU A 62 -10.78 -21.41 -22.60
C GLU A 62 -9.32 -21.84 -22.63
N ASP A 63 -8.74 -22.08 -23.82
CA ASP A 63 -7.31 -22.39 -23.94
C ASP A 63 -6.43 -21.28 -23.35
N ARG A 64 -6.81 -20.01 -23.52
CA ARG A 64 -6.07 -18.90 -22.91
C ARG A 64 -6.28 -18.78 -21.41
N ILE A 65 -7.47 -19.12 -20.89
CA ILE A 65 -7.70 -19.19 -19.45
C ILE A 65 -6.79 -20.24 -18.81
N VAL A 66 -6.68 -21.43 -19.41
CA VAL A 66 -5.77 -22.49 -18.92
C VAL A 66 -4.31 -22.02 -18.85
N ARG A 67 -3.89 -21.14 -19.78
CA ARG A 67 -2.55 -20.54 -19.71
C ARG A 67 -2.39 -19.59 -18.53
N VAL A 68 -3.42 -18.81 -18.19
CA VAL A 68 -3.44 -17.93 -17.02
C VAL A 68 -3.43 -18.76 -15.73
N GLU A 69 -4.22 -19.84 -15.66
CA GLU A 69 -4.22 -20.78 -14.52
C GLU A 69 -2.81 -21.33 -14.24
N ARG A 70 -2.07 -21.70 -15.30
CA ARG A 70 -0.67 -22.16 -15.17
C ARG A 70 0.28 -21.07 -14.63
N LEU A 71 0.16 -19.83 -15.13
CA LEU A 71 0.91 -18.69 -14.59
C LEU A 71 0.61 -18.48 -13.10
N GLY A 72 -0.62 -18.77 -12.66
CA GLY A 72 -1.01 -18.61 -11.26
C GLY A 72 -0.41 -19.64 -10.34
N ALA A 73 -0.30 -20.89 -10.79
CA ALA A 73 0.45 -21.91 -10.07
C ALA A 73 1.92 -21.51 -9.91
N GLU A 74 2.56 -21.05 -10.99
CA GLU A 74 3.96 -20.60 -10.98
C GLU A 74 4.17 -19.38 -10.06
N LEU A 75 3.23 -18.43 -10.03
CA LEU A 75 3.29 -17.27 -9.14
C LEU A 75 3.11 -17.66 -7.67
N ARG A 76 2.16 -18.56 -7.37
CA ARG A 76 1.92 -19.01 -5.99
C ARG A 76 3.15 -19.70 -5.40
N ASP A 77 3.87 -20.47 -6.21
CA ASP A 77 5.12 -21.13 -5.80
C ASP A 77 6.26 -20.13 -5.48
N LYS A 78 6.15 -18.86 -5.93
CA LYS A 78 7.09 -17.78 -5.58
C LYS A 78 6.74 -17.07 -4.26
N ALA A 79 5.69 -17.48 -3.55
CA ALA A 79 5.32 -16.86 -2.28
C ALA A 79 6.47 -16.96 -1.27
N GLY A 80 6.87 -15.82 -0.70
CA GLY A 80 8.02 -15.73 0.22
C GLY A 80 9.36 -15.45 -0.46
N ASP A 81 9.44 -15.56 -1.80
CA ASP A 81 10.64 -15.24 -2.59
C ASP A 81 10.54 -13.85 -3.23
N ALA A 82 11.68 -13.32 -3.71
CA ALA A 82 11.83 -11.99 -4.33
C ALA A 82 11.13 -10.87 -3.53
N THR A 83 10.70 -9.77 -4.14
CA THR A 83 9.78 -8.81 -3.51
C THR A 83 8.36 -9.01 -4.04
N VAL A 84 7.35 -8.74 -3.20
CA VAL A 84 5.94 -8.82 -3.62
C VAL A 84 5.67 -7.92 -4.85
N PRO A 85 6.15 -6.67 -4.92
CA PRO A 85 6.04 -5.86 -6.15
C PRO A 85 6.68 -6.49 -7.39
N ASP A 86 7.86 -7.10 -7.27
CA ASP A 86 8.55 -7.72 -8.41
C ASP A 86 7.78 -8.92 -8.94
N ASN A 87 7.35 -9.83 -8.06
CA ASN A 87 6.57 -11.02 -8.44
C ASN A 87 5.26 -10.64 -9.13
N LEU A 88 4.54 -9.64 -8.58
CA LEU A 88 3.29 -9.14 -9.17
C LEU A 88 3.53 -8.41 -10.49
N THR A 89 4.65 -7.68 -10.62
CA THR A 89 5.01 -7.02 -11.87
C THR A 89 5.26 -8.05 -12.98
N GLU A 90 6.01 -9.10 -12.68
CA GLU A 90 6.28 -10.20 -13.62
C GLU A 90 4.97 -10.91 -14.01
N ALA A 91 4.13 -11.25 -13.03
CA ALA A 91 2.85 -11.92 -13.28
C ALA A 91 1.88 -11.08 -14.12
N LEU A 92 1.70 -9.79 -13.78
CA LEU A 92 0.85 -8.89 -14.54
C LEU A 92 1.39 -8.69 -15.96
N THR A 93 2.70 -8.53 -16.12
CA THR A 93 3.31 -8.45 -17.45
C THR A 93 3.02 -9.73 -18.24
N GLY A 94 3.23 -10.91 -17.65
CA GLY A 94 2.94 -12.20 -18.29
C GLY A 94 1.47 -12.37 -18.69
N VAL A 95 0.52 -11.97 -17.84
CA VAL A 95 -0.92 -12.01 -18.17
C VAL A 95 -1.24 -11.07 -19.35
N PHE A 96 -0.73 -9.85 -19.34
CA PHE A 96 -1.10 -8.82 -20.32
C PHE A 96 -0.23 -8.83 -21.60
N GLU A 97 0.89 -9.55 -21.63
CA GLU A 97 1.61 -9.88 -22.85
C GLU A 97 0.81 -10.81 -23.77
N THR A 98 -0.06 -11.64 -23.19
CA THR A 98 -1.00 -12.48 -23.94
C THR A 98 -2.07 -11.64 -24.65
N VAL A 99 -2.92 -12.30 -25.44
CA VAL A 99 -4.09 -11.67 -26.06
C VAL A 99 -5.20 -11.27 -25.07
N ALA A 100 -4.94 -11.23 -23.75
CA ALA A 100 -5.96 -10.99 -22.71
C ALA A 100 -6.79 -9.71 -22.93
N VAL A 101 -6.15 -8.58 -23.21
CA VAL A 101 -6.84 -7.32 -23.55
C VAL A 101 -7.72 -7.50 -24.78
N ALA A 102 -7.24 -8.27 -25.76
CA ALA A 102 -7.93 -8.47 -27.01
C ALA A 102 -9.14 -9.41 -26.87
N ILE A 103 -9.05 -10.39 -25.98
CA ILE A 103 -10.17 -11.27 -25.58
C ILE A 103 -11.29 -10.48 -24.90
N VAL A 104 -10.97 -9.51 -24.04
CA VAL A 104 -12.00 -8.65 -23.41
C VAL A 104 -12.82 -7.93 -24.48
N SER A 105 -12.17 -7.38 -25.52
CA SER A 105 -12.88 -6.75 -26.63
C SER A 105 -13.66 -7.75 -27.47
N LEU A 106 -13.13 -8.97 -27.68
CA LEU A 106 -13.83 -10.04 -28.41
C LEU A 106 -15.13 -10.47 -27.71
N VAL A 107 -15.06 -10.73 -26.40
CA VAL A 107 -16.21 -11.14 -25.58
C VAL A 107 -17.22 -9.99 -25.45
N THR A 108 -16.76 -8.74 -25.41
CA THR A 108 -17.65 -7.57 -25.45
C THR A 108 -18.36 -7.45 -26.79
N TYR A 109 -17.65 -7.70 -27.89
CA TYR A 109 -18.17 -7.57 -29.26
C TYR A 109 -19.15 -8.69 -29.66
N ARG A 110 -19.00 -9.90 -29.13
CA ARG A 110 -19.80 -11.08 -29.52
C ARG A 110 -20.70 -11.59 -28.41
N ASP A 111 -21.99 -11.25 -28.50
CA ASP A 111 -23.00 -11.66 -27.53
C ASP A 111 -23.15 -13.18 -27.39
N GLU A 112 -23.11 -13.94 -28.50
CA GLU A 112 -23.23 -15.41 -28.50
C GLU A 112 -22.05 -16.07 -27.78
N LEU A 113 -20.82 -15.62 -28.06
CA LEU A 113 -19.63 -16.06 -27.35
C LEU A 113 -19.76 -15.79 -25.84
N ARG A 114 -20.18 -14.58 -25.48
CA ARG A 114 -20.39 -14.19 -24.08
C ARG A 114 -21.46 -15.07 -23.41
N ALA A 115 -22.54 -15.39 -24.10
CA ALA A 115 -23.59 -16.26 -23.59
C ALA A 115 -23.09 -17.68 -23.31
N ARG A 116 -22.28 -18.25 -24.22
CA ARG A 116 -21.67 -19.58 -24.05
C ARG A 116 -20.69 -19.62 -22.88
N LEU A 117 -19.77 -18.64 -22.80
CA LEU A 117 -18.81 -18.56 -21.71
C LEU A 117 -19.50 -18.45 -20.34
N ARG A 118 -20.63 -17.72 -20.25
CA ARG A 118 -21.42 -17.60 -19.01
C ARG A 118 -22.03 -18.92 -18.52
N GLN A 119 -22.22 -19.91 -19.38
CA GLN A 119 -22.75 -21.22 -18.96
C GLN A 119 -21.73 -21.98 -18.10
N GLN A 120 -20.43 -21.79 -18.38
CA GLN A 120 -19.34 -22.43 -17.64
C GLN A 120 -18.79 -21.53 -16.54
N ARG A 121 -18.73 -20.22 -16.79
CA ARG A 121 -18.17 -19.21 -15.87
C ARG A 121 -19.14 -18.02 -15.74
N PRO A 122 -20.07 -18.04 -14.77
CA PRO A 122 -21.26 -17.17 -14.78
C PRO A 122 -21.01 -15.68 -14.49
N VAL A 123 -19.82 -15.29 -14.02
CA VAL A 123 -19.53 -13.92 -13.57
C VAL A 123 -18.36 -13.31 -14.33
N GLY A 124 -18.49 -12.03 -14.69
CA GLY A 124 -17.39 -11.20 -15.21
C GLY A 124 -16.91 -11.57 -16.62
N PHE A 125 -15.71 -11.08 -16.94
CA PHE A 125 -14.93 -11.54 -18.10
C PHE A 125 -14.07 -12.72 -17.65
N PRO A 126 -14.29 -13.94 -18.16
CA PRO A 126 -13.63 -15.16 -17.68
C PRO A 126 -12.11 -15.04 -17.49
N ILE A 127 -11.41 -14.47 -18.47
CA ILE A 127 -9.95 -14.31 -18.42
C ILE A 127 -9.47 -13.33 -17.35
N LEU A 128 -10.22 -12.25 -17.11
CA LEU A 128 -9.89 -11.28 -16.06
C LEU A 128 -10.28 -11.82 -14.68
N GLY A 129 -11.37 -12.59 -14.61
CA GLY A 129 -11.75 -13.30 -13.40
C GLY A 129 -10.66 -14.26 -12.96
N GLU A 130 -10.16 -15.10 -13.87
CA GLU A 130 -9.07 -16.02 -13.58
C GLU A 130 -7.77 -15.29 -13.19
N ALA A 131 -7.41 -14.24 -13.91
CA ALA A 131 -6.25 -13.42 -13.57
C ALA A 131 -6.40 -12.76 -12.18
N THR A 132 -7.63 -12.39 -11.79
CA THR A 132 -7.90 -11.84 -10.45
C THR A 132 -7.73 -12.91 -9.38
N THR A 133 -8.27 -14.12 -9.59
CA THR A 133 -8.10 -15.25 -8.66
C THR A 133 -6.63 -15.59 -8.48
N LEU A 134 -5.86 -15.67 -9.57
CA LEU A 134 -4.41 -15.85 -9.56
C LEU A 134 -3.69 -14.86 -8.63
N ILE A 135 -3.99 -13.56 -8.76
CA ILE A 135 -3.31 -12.52 -7.97
C ILE A 135 -3.78 -12.58 -6.51
N ALA A 136 -5.07 -12.82 -6.28
CA ALA A 136 -5.65 -12.92 -4.95
C ALA A 136 -5.05 -14.09 -4.16
N ASP A 137 -4.88 -15.25 -4.79
CA ASP A 137 -4.30 -16.43 -4.16
C ASP A 137 -2.83 -16.23 -3.78
N TYR A 138 -2.05 -15.55 -4.63
CA TYR A 138 -0.68 -15.17 -4.31
C TYR A 138 -0.61 -14.18 -3.15
N LEU A 139 -1.44 -13.14 -3.17
CA LEU A 139 -1.52 -12.16 -2.08
C LEU A 139 -1.95 -12.80 -0.76
N ALA A 140 -2.90 -13.74 -0.80
CA ALA A 140 -3.32 -14.49 0.37
C ALA A 140 -2.15 -15.31 0.97
N ALA A 141 -1.35 -15.96 0.13
CA ALA A 141 -0.15 -16.67 0.59
C ALA A 141 0.89 -15.72 1.22
N GLU A 142 1.14 -14.55 0.63
CA GLU A 142 2.06 -13.55 1.20
C GLU A 142 1.53 -12.92 2.51
N VAL A 143 0.21 -12.83 2.68
CA VAL A 143 -0.44 -12.44 3.95
C VAL A 143 -0.23 -13.52 5.01
N GLU A 144 -0.42 -14.81 4.68
CA GLU A 144 -0.18 -15.93 5.59
C GLU A 144 1.29 -15.98 6.07
N ILE A 145 2.23 -15.64 5.19
CA ILE A 145 3.67 -15.53 5.51
C ILE A 145 3.98 -14.24 6.32
N GLY A 146 3.09 -13.25 6.31
CA GLY A 146 3.21 -11.98 7.05
C GLY A 146 4.00 -10.88 6.32
N ARG A 147 4.26 -11.05 5.01
CA ARG A 147 4.97 -10.06 4.17
C ARG A 147 4.05 -8.95 3.66
N VAL A 148 2.75 -9.25 3.57
CA VAL A 148 1.69 -8.29 3.26
C VAL A 148 0.82 -8.13 4.50
N VAL A 149 0.70 -6.91 5.02
CA VAL A 149 -0.22 -6.53 6.09
C VAL A 149 -1.27 -5.62 5.48
N THR A 150 -2.43 -6.19 5.17
CA THR A 150 -3.57 -5.46 4.62
C THR A 150 -4.76 -5.56 5.55
N THR A 151 -5.44 -4.44 5.80
CA THR A 151 -6.79 -4.43 6.40
C THR A 151 -7.88 -4.70 5.36
N SER A 152 -7.52 -4.69 4.07
CA SER A 152 -8.39 -4.92 2.92
C SER A 152 -8.34 -6.38 2.47
N ASP A 153 -9.48 -6.90 2.02
CA ASP A 153 -9.60 -8.22 1.39
C ASP A 153 -8.61 -8.39 0.22
N PRO A 154 -7.76 -9.44 0.21
CA PRO A 154 -6.84 -9.74 -0.89
C PRO A 154 -7.54 -9.80 -2.26
N GLY A 155 -8.81 -10.24 -2.31
CA GLY A 155 -9.61 -10.25 -3.53
C GLY A 155 -9.85 -8.85 -4.11
N LEU A 156 -10.14 -7.86 -3.27
CA LEU A 156 -10.30 -6.47 -3.70
C LEU A 156 -8.99 -5.88 -4.21
N LEU A 157 -7.88 -6.15 -3.51
CA LEU A 157 -6.56 -5.67 -3.92
C LEU A 157 -6.14 -6.26 -5.27
N ALA A 158 -6.40 -7.55 -5.47
CA ALA A 158 -6.20 -8.23 -6.75
C ALA A 158 -7.04 -7.61 -7.88
N ALA A 159 -8.32 -7.33 -7.63
CA ALA A 159 -9.19 -6.68 -8.60
C ALA A 159 -8.70 -5.27 -8.97
N THR A 160 -8.20 -4.50 -7.99
CA THR A 160 -7.58 -3.19 -8.24
C THR A 160 -6.34 -3.30 -9.11
N LEU A 161 -5.45 -4.27 -8.85
CA LEU A 161 -4.26 -4.52 -9.65
C LEU A 161 -4.61 -4.91 -11.09
N ILE A 162 -5.54 -5.86 -11.27
CA ILE A 162 -5.99 -6.31 -12.61
C ILE A 162 -6.67 -5.17 -13.37
N GLY A 163 -7.54 -4.39 -12.73
CA GLY A 163 -8.20 -3.24 -13.35
C GLY A 163 -7.20 -2.17 -13.78
N SER A 164 -6.23 -1.83 -12.92
CA SER A 164 -5.19 -0.84 -13.19
C SER A 164 -4.26 -1.29 -14.32
N ALA A 165 -3.81 -2.55 -14.29
CA ALA A 165 -3.03 -3.15 -15.36
C ALA A 165 -3.82 -3.17 -16.69
N HIS A 166 -5.11 -3.54 -16.66
CA HIS A 166 -5.93 -3.52 -17.86
C HIS A 166 -5.97 -2.13 -18.50
N LEU A 167 -6.17 -1.07 -17.72
CA LEU A 167 -6.15 0.30 -18.22
C LEU A 167 -4.78 0.68 -18.82
N LEU A 168 -3.69 0.26 -18.18
CA LEU A 168 -2.33 0.52 -18.66
C LEU A 168 -2.05 -0.16 -20.01
N PHE A 169 -2.57 -1.37 -20.23
CA PHE A 169 -2.38 -2.16 -21.46
C PHE A 169 -3.51 -1.99 -22.51
N ALA A 170 -4.59 -1.27 -22.19
CA ALA A 170 -5.78 -1.19 -23.05
C ALA A 170 -5.55 -0.40 -24.36
N ASP A 171 -4.61 0.53 -24.37
CA ASP A 171 -4.29 1.30 -25.57
C ASP A 171 -3.52 0.44 -26.58
N ARG A 172 -4.18 0.12 -27.69
CA ARG A 172 -3.61 -0.69 -28.78
C ARG A 172 -2.78 0.11 -29.78
N THR A 173 -2.77 1.44 -29.66
CA THR A 173 -2.09 2.36 -30.57
C THR A 173 -0.82 2.95 -29.96
N ALA A 174 -0.78 3.07 -28.64
CA ALA A 174 0.41 3.45 -27.91
C ALA A 174 1.46 2.32 -27.87
N PRO A 175 2.74 2.64 -27.63
CA PRO A 175 3.74 1.66 -27.27
C PRO A 175 3.28 0.85 -26.04
N ARG A 176 3.66 -0.43 -26.01
CA ARG A 176 3.38 -1.26 -24.83
C ARG A 176 4.03 -0.65 -23.58
N PRO A 177 3.38 -0.73 -22.41
CA PRO A 177 3.95 -0.25 -21.16
C PRO A 177 5.29 -0.93 -20.86
N GLU A 178 6.27 -0.14 -20.41
CA GLU A 178 7.54 -0.66 -19.90
C GLU A 178 7.34 -1.34 -18.54
N THR A 179 8.16 -2.33 -18.22
CA THR A 179 8.13 -3.05 -16.93
C THR A 179 8.21 -2.10 -15.73
N ALA A 180 8.97 -1.01 -15.83
CA ALA A 180 9.07 0.01 -14.78
C ALA A 180 7.74 0.72 -14.51
N ALA A 181 6.91 0.94 -15.54
CA ALA A 181 5.59 1.54 -15.38
C ALA A 181 4.62 0.58 -14.68
N VAL A 182 4.67 -0.71 -15.03
CA VAL A 182 3.91 -1.76 -14.34
C VAL A 182 4.32 -1.85 -12.88
N HIS A 183 5.64 -1.89 -12.60
CA HIS A 183 6.16 -1.93 -11.24
C HIS A 183 5.74 -0.71 -10.41
N THR A 184 5.79 0.49 -10.99
CA THR A 184 5.34 1.72 -10.32
C THR A 184 3.85 1.63 -9.96
N MET A 185 3.02 1.13 -10.88
CA MET A 185 1.59 0.92 -10.63
C MET A 185 1.35 -0.10 -9.51
N VAL A 186 2.06 -1.23 -9.51
CA VAL A 186 1.98 -2.24 -8.45
C VAL A 186 2.39 -1.65 -7.10
N ALA A 187 3.57 -1.03 -7.02
CA ALA A 187 4.07 -0.42 -5.79
C ALA A 187 3.11 0.65 -5.24
N THR A 188 2.47 1.43 -6.12
CA THR A 188 1.48 2.45 -5.72
C THR A 188 0.25 1.80 -5.11
N VAL A 189 -0.28 0.75 -5.72
CA VAL A 189 -1.47 0.02 -5.20
C VAL A 189 -1.16 -0.68 -3.87
N LEU A 190 0.08 -1.15 -3.69
CA LEU A 190 0.53 -1.82 -2.47
C LEU A 190 1.08 -0.89 -1.38
N GLY A 191 1.21 0.42 -1.64
CA GLY A 191 1.94 1.36 -0.79
C GLY A 191 1.43 1.50 0.65
N GLY A 192 0.20 1.03 0.93
CA GLY A 192 -0.38 0.96 2.28
C GLY A 192 -0.50 -0.45 2.87
N THR A 193 -0.06 -1.49 2.15
CA THR A 193 -0.30 -2.91 2.51
C THR A 193 0.96 -3.74 2.68
N LEU A 194 2.15 -3.23 2.36
CA LEU A 194 3.39 -3.96 2.55
C LEU A 194 3.93 -3.74 3.96
N THR A 195 4.37 -4.82 4.60
CA THR A 195 5.14 -4.71 5.84
C THR A 195 6.50 -4.14 5.46
N SER A 196 6.85 -2.94 5.93
CA SER A 196 8.22 -2.46 5.85
C SER A 196 9.12 -3.50 6.51
N CYS A 197 9.88 -4.24 5.72
CA CYS A 197 10.96 -5.04 6.25
C CYS A 197 11.99 -4.06 6.80
N ASN A 198 11.89 -3.74 8.09
CA ASN A 198 13.05 -3.26 8.82
C ASN A 198 14.12 -4.33 8.60
N THR A 199 15.15 -4.00 7.81
CA THR A 199 16.37 -4.79 7.77
C THR A 199 16.98 -4.70 9.16
N GLU A 200 16.58 -5.60 10.05
CA GLU A 200 17.28 -5.84 11.30
C GLU A 200 18.71 -6.23 10.94
N THR A 201 19.64 -5.37 11.34
CA THR A 201 21.06 -5.69 11.39
C THR A 201 21.22 -6.94 12.27
N PRO A 202 21.89 -8.01 11.82
CA PRO A 202 21.97 -9.23 12.60
C PRO A 202 22.71 -8.95 13.93
N PRO A 203 22.28 -9.55 15.06
CA PRO A 203 22.95 -9.37 16.33
C PRO A 203 24.36 -9.95 16.22
N ASN A 204 25.35 -9.11 16.49
CA ASN A 204 26.77 -9.44 16.54
C ASN A 204 27.02 -10.65 17.46
N ARG A 205 27.19 -11.84 16.88
CA ARG A 205 27.71 -13.02 17.57
C ARG A 205 29.24 -12.95 17.57
N SER A 206 29.82 -12.54 18.69
CA SER A 206 30.83 -13.31 19.44
C SER A 206 31.58 -12.43 20.44
N LEU A 207 31.53 -12.81 21.71
CA LEU A 207 32.73 -12.95 22.55
C LEU A 207 32.34 -13.81 23.76
N THR A 208 32.94 -14.99 23.78
CA THR A 208 32.85 -16.01 24.80
C THR A 208 33.45 -15.53 26.12
N ALA A 209 32.70 -15.60 27.22
CA ALA A 209 33.25 -15.58 28.56
C ALA A 209 32.75 -16.83 29.31
N ARG A 210 33.67 -17.77 29.55
CA ARG A 210 33.45 -19.01 30.31
C ARG A 210 33.19 -18.67 31.78
N THR A 211 32.08 -19.16 32.30
CA THR A 211 31.83 -19.30 33.74
C THR A 211 32.78 -20.32 34.35
N VAL A 212 33.50 -19.95 35.40
CA VAL A 212 34.09 -20.88 36.38
C VAL A 212 33.51 -20.54 37.74
N LEU A 213 33.01 -21.59 38.40
CA LEU A 213 32.26 -21.59 39.66
C LEU A 213 33.17 -22.13 40.78
N THR A 214 33.12 -21.50 41.97
CA THR A 214 33.30 -22.04 43.37
C THR A 214 34.01 -21.02 44.31
N PRO A 215 33.97 -21.15 45.66
CA PRO A 215 32.86 -21.38 46.61
C PRO A 215 32.90 -20.37 47.83
N PRO A 216 32.05 -20.46 48.89
CA PRO A 216 31.76 -19.34 49.81
C PRO A 216 32.23 -19.50 51.30
N ARG A 217 32.37 -18.36 52.02
CA ARG A 217 32.06 -18.03 53.47
C ARG A 217 33.05 -17.01 54.09
N PRO A 218 32.83 -16.38 55.30
CA PRO A 218 31.71 -16.40 56.28
C PRO A 218 31.24 -14.98 56.74
N PRO A 219 30.33 -14.80 57.75
CA PRO A 219 29.56 -13.57 57.97
C PRO A 219 30.09 -12.65 59.10
N GLY A 220 29.68 -11.38 59.03
CA GLY A 220 29.86 -10.32 60.05
C GLY A 220 30.06 -8.97 59.32
N SER A 221 29.42 -7.85 59.63
CA SER A 221 28.76 -7.36 60.84
C SER A 221 27.78 -6.24 60.46
N PHE A 222 26.67 -6.16 61.18
CA PHE A 222 25.73 -5.03 61.12
C PHE A 222 26.36 -3.74 61.65
N SER A 223 26.13 -2.62 60.96
CA SER A 223 26.06 -1.29 61.58
C SER A 223 25.14 -0.38 60.77
N ASP A 224 24.11 0.12 61.45
CA ASP A 224 23.15 1.15 61.04
C ASP A 224 23.82 2.46 60.57
N SER A 225 23.23 3.12 59.59
CA SER A 225 22.91 4.56 59.66
C SER A 225 22.07 5.03 58.47
N SER A 226 20.82 5.37 58.80
CA SER A 226 19.94 6.39 58.23
C SER A 226 20.54 7.38 57.21
N GLY A 227 19.98 7.39 56.00
CA GLY A 227 20.12 8.46 55.01
C GLY A 227 18.86 8.54 54.14
N HIS A 228 18.22 9.72 54.12
CA HIS A 228 17.02 10.02 53.33
C HIS A 228 17.21 9.72 51.83
N PRO A 229 16.18 9.27 51.10
CA PRO A 229 16.25 9.21 49.64
C PRO A 229 16.21 10.64 49.09
N GLN A 230 17.31 11.08 48.51
CA GLN A 230 17.40 12.30 47.71
C GLN A 230 16.65 12.04 46.39
N GLU A 231 15.64 12.85 46.11
CA GLU A 231 14.86 12.83 44.87
C GLU A 231 15.81 12.85 43.66
N ARG A 232 15.69 11.83 42.81
CA ARG A 232 16.31 11.85 41.48
C ARG A 232 15.39 12.65 40.56
N SER A 233 15.85 13.83 40.15
CA SER A 233 15.28 14.53 38.99
C SER A 233 15.26 13.61 37.77
N PRO A 234 14.18 13.56 36.98
CA PRO A 234 14.14 12.74 35.79
C PRO A 234 15.07 13.34 34.73
N THR A 235 16.08 12.56 34.34
CA THR A 235 16.96 12.85 33.19
C THR A 235 16.11 12.98 31.93
N ALA A 236 16.20 14.12 31.24
CA ALA A 236 15.59 14.31 29.93
C ALA A 236 16.10 13.25 28.95
N VAL A 237 15.17 12.44 28.43
CA VAL A 237 15.47 11.48 27.36
C VAL A 237 15.60 12.28 26.07
N SER A 238 16.83 12.39 25.55
CA SER A 238 17.08 12.92 24.21
C SER A 238 16.49 11.96 23.18
N ILE A 239 15.38 12.34 22.54
CA ILE A 239 14.81 11.59 21.41
C ILE A 239 15.65 11.90 20.16
N ASP A 240 16.23 10.86 19.55
CA ASP A 240 16.86 11.00 18.24
C ASP A 240 15.77 11.08 17.16
N HIS A 241 15.43 12.31 16.77
CA HIS A 241 14.38 12.59 15.79
C HIS A 241 14.80 12.27 14.34
N THR A 242 16.07 11.96 14.07
CA THR A 242 16.60 11.91 12.69
C THR A 242 16.17 10.68 11.87
N ASN A 243 15.56 9.67 12.51
CA ASN A 243 15.09 8.44 11.86
C ASN A 243 13.56 8.20 11.97
N LEU A 244 12.78 9.18 12.42
CA LEU A 244 11.34 9.04 12.54
C LEU A 244 10.61 9.43 11.24
N SER A 245 9.56 8.67 10.89
CA SER A 245 8.64 9.07 9.83
C SER A 245 7.87 10.35 10.24
N PRO A 246 7.39 11.17 9.29
CA PRO A 246 6.62 12.37 9.62
C PRO A 246 5.44 12.11 10.58
N ALA A 247 4.73 11.00 10.36
CA ALA A 247 3.64 10.55 11.24
C ALA A 247 4.13 10.29 12.68
N ALA A 248 5.26 9.59 12.83
CA ALA A 248 5.81 9.27 14.15
C ALA A 248 6.28 10.53 14.88
N VAL A 249 6.89 11.50 14.17
CA VAL A 249 7.27 12.80 14.74
C VAL A 249 6.05 13.52 15.30
N VAL A 250 4.96 13.61 14.54
CA VAL A 250 3.73 14.30 14.97
C VAL A 250 3.03 13.55 16.12
N THR A 251 2.96 12.23 16.06
CA THR A 251 2.39 11.43 17.17
C THR A 251 3.20 11.61 18.46
N ALA A 252 4.53 11.64 18.37
CA ALA A 252 5.40 11.89 19.52
C ALA A 252 5.24 13.32 20.06
N LEU A 253 5.17 14.33 19.18
CA LEU A 253 4.87 15.71 19.57
C LEU A 253 3.55 15.78 20.35
N CYS A 254 2.47 15.19 19.81
CA CYS A 254 1.16 15.19 20.46
C CYS A 254 1.20 14.54 21.85
N ALA A 255 1.95 13.44 22.01
CA ALA A 255 2.14 12.81 23.31
C ALA A 255 2.94 13.72 24.29
N GLU A 256 3.95 14.43 23.79
CA GLU A 256 4.80 15.31 24.58
C GLU A 256 4.01 16.47 25.19
N TRP A 257 2.98 16.98 24.51
CA TRP A 257 2.10 18.06 25.03
C TRP A 257 1.37 17.73 26.34
N ARG A 258 1.21 16.44 26.66
CA ARG A 258 0.48 16.00 27.85
C ARG A 258 1.28 16.16 29.15
N SER A 259 2.59 15.96 29.10
CA SER A 259 3.44 15.91 30.30
C SER A 259 4.83 16.52 30.13
N GLY A 260 5.16 16.97 28.92
CA GLY A 260 6.43 17.57 28.57
C GLY A 260 6.60 18.99 29.11
N THR A 261 7.83 19.47 29.00
CA THR A 261 8.19 20.85 29.31
C THR A 261 8.07 21.72 28.05
N PRO A 262 7.92 23.04 28.18
CA PRO A 262 8.00 23.94 27.03
C PRO A 262 9.27 23.72 26.19
N GLU A 263 10.41 23.47 26.84
CA GLU A 263 11.69 23.21 26.21
C GLU A 263 11.69 21.88 25.43
N SER A 264 11.17 20.79 26.02
CA SER A 264 11.12 19.50 25.33
C SER A 264 10.16 19.49 24.15
N ILE A 265 9.02 20.19 24.24
CA ILE A 265 8.10 20.37 23.11
C ILE A 265 8.76 21.22 22.01
N ALA A 266 9.50 22.27 22.37
CA ALA A 266 10.18 23.12 21.40
C ALA A 266 11.27 22.37 20.60
N GLU A 267 11.84 21.28 21.13
CA GLU A 267 12.82 20.45 20.40
C GLU A 267 12.26 19.78 19.14
N PHE A 268 10.95 19.59 19.06
CA PHE A 268 10.31 19.06 17.86
C PHE A 268 10.33 20.05 16.68
N PHE A 269 10.61 21.34 16.90
CA PHE A 269 10.54 22.36 15.85
C PHE A 269 11.92 22.66 15.24
N THR A 270 11.93 23.03 13.95
CA THR A 270 13.11 23.66 13.34
C THR A 270 13.30 25.09 13.86
N ASP A 271 14.52 25.62 13.77
CA ASP A 271 14.85 26.95 14.30
C ASP A 271 14.03 28.07 13.64
N ASP A 272 13.67 27.88 12.37
CA ASP A 272 12.87 28.77 11.52
C ASP A 272 11.36 28.41 11.47
N ALA A 273 10.88 27.51 12.34
CA ALA A 273 9.53 26.98 12.24
C ALA A 273 8.43 28.04 12.41
N VAL A 274 7.27 27.80 11.80
CA VAL A 274 6.08 28.64 11.97
C VAL A 274 4.96 27.86 12.64
N TYR A 275 4.49 28.34 13.80
CA TYR A 275 3.32 27.78 14.49
C TYR A 275 2.16 28.77 14.46
N HIS A 276 1.01 28.35 13.93
CA HIS A 276 -0.13 29.24 13.67
C HIS A 276 -1.42 28.63 14.21
N ASN A 277 -1.90 29.18 15.31
CA ASN A 277 -3.23 28.89 15.84
C ASN A 277 -4.23 29.85 15.17
N ILE A 278 -4.96 29.39 14.15
CA ILE A 278 -5.85 30.23 13.34
C ILE A 278 -7.17 30.41 14.10
N PRO A 279 -7.66 31.65 14.29
CA PRO A 279 -7.37 32.87 13.51
C PRO A 279 -6.36 33.88 14.11
N MET A 280 -5.55 33.51 15.11
CA MET A 280 -4.57 34.41 15.73
C MET A 280 -3.35 34.63 14.84
N ALA A 281 -2.49 35.60 15.20
CA ALA A 281 -1.22 35.80 14.50
C ALA A 281 -0.26 34.61 14.70
N PRO A 282 0.58 34.26 13.71
CA PRO A 282 1.53 33.16 13.83
C PRO A 282 2.73 33.52 14.70
N PHE A 283 3.30 32.49 15.34
CA PHE A 283 4.61 32.52 15.99
C PHE A 283 5.67 32.06 14.99
N VAL A 284 6.68 32.90 14.75
CA VAL A 284 7.73 32.65 13.76
C VAL A 284 9.08 32.47 14.46
N GLY A 285 9.69 31.31 14.25
CA GLY A 285 10.95 30.88 14.84
C GLY A 285 10.78 30.15 16.18
N LYS A 286 11.68 29.19 16.45
CA LYS A 286 11.65 28.33 17.66
C LYS A 286 11.66 29.14 18.96
N ALA A 287 12.33 30.29 19.00
CA ALA A 287 12.34 31.16 20.17
C ALA A 287 10.95 31.74 20.51
N ALA A 288 10.20 32.22 19.52
CA ALA A 288 8.85 32.75 19.71
C ALA A 288 7.86 31.64 20.08
N ILE A 289 8.03 30.45 19.47
CA ILE A 289 7.25 29.26 19.82
C ILE A 289 7.50 28.85 21.28
N LEU A 290 8.76 28.82 21.71
CA LEU A 290 9.12 28.47 23.09
C LEU A 290 8.53 29.46 24.12
N GLU A 291 8.55 30.76 23.83
CA GLU A 291 7.93 31.77 24.69
C GLU A 291 6.42 31.54 24.82
N PHE A 292 5.74 31.27 23.69
CA PHE A 292 4.33 30.89 23.70
C PHE A 292 4.08 29.62 24.53
N LEU A 293 4.87 28.56 24.33
CA LEU A 293 4.73 27.30 25.05
C LEU A 293 4.87 27.48 26.57
N ARG A 294 5.83 28.30 27.01
CA ARG A 294 6.01 28.63 28.44
C ARG A 294 4.78 29.32 29.01
N GLY A 295 4.23 30.31 28.30
CA GLY A 295 3.02 31.00 28.70
C GLY A 295 1.81 30.07 28.75
N PHE A 296 1.62 29.25 27.71
CA PHE A 296 0.50 28.32 27.60
C PHE A 296 0.54 27.26 28.70
N ILE A 297 1.67 26.55 28.86
CA ILE A 297 1.80 25.50 29.89
C ILE A 297 1.70 26.09 31.28
N GLY A 298 2.27 27.28 31.52
CA GLY A 298 2.14 27.96 32.80
C GLY A 298 0.69 28.30 33.17
N ALA A 299 -0.15 28.57 32.17
CA ALA A 299 -1.57 28.88 32.38
C ALA A 299 -2.47 27.64 32.42
N PHE A 300 -2.20 26.63 31.58
CA PHE A 300 -3.13 25.53 31.29
C PHE A 300 -2.61 24.12 31.64
N GLY A 301 -1.35 23.99 32.07
CA GLY A 301 -0.75 22.72 32.53
C GLY A 301 -0.38 21.72 31.44
N GLY A 302 -0.81 21.91 30.19
CA GLY A 302 -0.55 21.02 29.06
C GLY A 302 -1.81 20.81 28.21
N ILE A 303 -1.74 19.91 27.23
CA ILE A 303 -2.90 19.50 26.44
C ILE A 303 -2.96 17.98 26.33
N ASP A 304 -4.14 17.41 26.59
CA ASP A 304 -4.47 16.03 26.27
C ASP A 304 -5.17 15.96 24.91
N PHE A 305 -4.41 15.55 23.89
CA PHE A 305 -4.94 15.38 22.53
C PHE A 305 -5.58 14.01 22.36
N THR A 306 -6.83 13.98 21.91
CA THR A 306 -7.44 12.79 21.33
C THR A 306 -7.44 12.92 19.81
N VAL A 307 -6.51 12.24 19.16
CA VAL A 307 -6.44 12.17 17.70
C VAL A 307 -7.47 11.16 17.20
N HIS A 308 -8.46 11.63 16.44
CA HIS A 308 -9.51 10.78 15.86
C HIS A 308 -9.04 10.17 14.55
N HIS A 309 -8.41 10.99 13.71
CA HIS A 309 -7.90 10.59 12.41
C HIS A 309 -6.52 11.20 12.14
N GLN A 310 -5.66 10.45 11.45
CA GLN A 310 -4.37 10.93 10.95
C GLN A 310 -4.17 10.50 9.49
N ALA A 311 -3.74 11.42 8.65
CA ALA A 311 -3.37 11.17 7.27
C ALA A 311 -1.99 11.76 6.96
N VAL A 312 -1.26 11.13 6.03
CA VAL A 312 0.09 11.54 5.62
C VAL A 312 0.13 11.72 4.11
N ALA A 313 0.68 12.86 3.67
CA ALA A 313 0.93 13.17 2.27
C ALA A 313 2.39 13.66 2.13
N GLY A 314 3.30 12.73 1.82
CA GLY A 314 4.74 13.02 1.78
C GLY A 314 5.25 13.46 3.15
N ASN A 315 5.73 14.69 3.25
CA ASN A 315 6.21 15.28 4.51
C ASN A 315 5.13 16.08 5.27
N VAL A 316 3.89 16.08 4.76
CA VAL A 316 2.74 16.74 5.39
C VAL A 316 1.92 15.72 6.19
N VAL A 317 1.55 16.06 7.43
CA VAL A 317 0.68 15.26 8.29
C VAL A 317 -0.55 16.07 8.66
N LEU A 318 -1.72 15.46 8.60
CA LEU A 318 -2.99 16.06 8.99
C LEU A 318 -3.61 15.28 10.14
N ASN A 319 -4.17 15.99 11.12
CA ASN A 319 -4.97 15.39 12.19
C ASN A 319 -6.34 16.04 12.28
N GLU A 320 -7.37 15.23 12.50
CA GLU A 320 -8.61 15.64 13.14
C GLU A 320 -8.52 15.20 14.60
N ARG A 321 -8.68 16.12 15.55
CA ARG A 321 -8.49 15.83 16.97
C ARG A 321 -9.37 16.67 17.88
N THR A 322 -9.47 16.26 19.13
CA THR A 322 -10.03 17.06 20.22
C THR A 322 -8.92 17.37 21.23
N ASP A 323 -8.75 18.66 21.52
CA ASP A 323 -7.74 19.18 22.42
C ASP A 323 -8.39 19.47 23.77
N ARG A 324 -7.87 18.86 24.85
CA ARG A 324 -8.39 19.07 26.21
C ARG A 324 -7.35 19.68 27.13
N PHE A 325 -7.69 20.77 27.78
CA PHE A 325 -6.83 21.45 28.74
C PHE A 325 -7.67 22.20 29.76
N SER A 326 -7.05 22.61 30.88
CA SER A 326 -7.79 23.13 32.04
C SER A 326 -7.25 24.48 32.50
N LEU A 327 -8.14 25.37 32.95
CA LEU A 327 -7.78 26.63 33.60
C LEU A 327 -8.45 26.68 34.97
N GLY A 328 -7.68 26.39 36.03
CA GLY A 328 -8.26 26.14 37.35
C GLY A 328 -9.22 24.95 37.29
N ASP A 329 -10.46 25.14 37.78
CA ASP A 329 -11.50 24.10 37.79
C ASP A 329 -12.28 23.99 36.47
N LYS A 330 -11.94 24.80 35.46
CA LYS A 330 -12.64 24.80 34.16
C LYS A 330 -11.91 23.91 33.16
N HIS A 331 -12.66 23.06 32.47
CA HIS A 331 -12.17 22.23 31.37
C HIS A 331 -12.61 22.81 30.02
N ILE A 332 -11.69 22.81 29.06
CA ILE A 332 -11.94 23.21 27.68
C ILE A 332 -11.76 21.97 26.80
N GLU A 333 -12.74 21.72 25.94
CA GLU A 333 -12.62 20.77 24.84
C GLU A 333 -12.76 21.52 23.51
N LEU A 334 -11.79 21.35 22.63
CA LEU A 334 -11.71 22.08 21.38
C LEU A 334 -11.55 21.10 20.21
N PRO A 335 -12.52 21.03 19.28
CA PRO A 335 -12.32 20.35 18.01
C PRO A 335 -11.30 21.11 17.17
N VAL A 336 -10.24 20.42 16.72
CA VAL A 336 -9.13 21.02 15.96
C VAL A 336 -8.79 20.17 14.75
N THR A 337 -8.54 20.84 13.62
CA THR A 337 -7.82 20.25 12.49
C THR A 337 -6.39 20.79 12.47
N GLY A 338 -5.40 19.90 12.62
CA GLY A 338 -3.98 20.25 12.58
C GLY A 338 -3.33 19.88 11.25
N VAL A 339 -2.44 20.73 10.74
CA VAL A 339 -1.65 20.50 9.53
C VAL A 339 -0.17 20.79 9.79
N PHE A 340 0.65 19.74 9.74
CA PHE A 340 2.07 19.76 10.05
C PHE A 340 2.91 19.53 8.80
N GLU A 341 3.99 20.29 8.63
CA GLU A 341 5.04 20.03 7.64
C GLU A 341 6.32 19.65 8.37
N VAL A 342 6.84 18.46 8.05
CA VAL A 342 8.06 17.92 8.65
C VAL A 342 9.24 18.11 7.69
N ARG A 343 10.37 18.55 8.22
CA ARG A 343 11.65 18.70 7.51
C ARG A 343 12.77 18.19 8.41
N ASP A 344 13.55 17.23 7.92
CA ASP A 344 14.69 16.63 8.63
C ASP A 344 14.32 16.13 10.05
N GLY A 345 13.18 15.43 10.15
CA GLY A 345 12.69 14.87 11.42
C GLY A 345 12.08 15.88 12.40
N ARG A 346 11.96 17.16 12.02
CA ARG A 346 11.42 18.24 12.86
C ARG A 346 10.29 18.99 12.16
N ILE A 347 9.40 19.62 12.93
CA ILE A 347 8.28 20.43 12.44
C ILE A 347 8.79 21.77 11.93
N ALA A 348 8.65 22.01 10.63
CA ALA A 348 8.95 23.30 9.99
C ALA A 348 7.72 24.22 9.96
N ALA A 349 6.51 23.65 9.89
CA ALA A 349 5.28 24.43 10.03
C ALA A 349 4.18 23.62 10.70
N TRP A 350 3.40 24.27 11.55
CA TRP A 350 2.19 23.72 12.18
C TRP A 350 1.08 24.77 12.13
N ARG A 351 -0.06 24.42 11.54
CA ARG A 351 -1.28 25.23 11.62
C ARG A 351 -2.39 24.44 12.28
N ASP A 352 -3.06 25.07 13.23
CA ASP A 352 -4.28 24.54 13.85
C ASP A 352 -5.46 25.42 13.49
N TYR A 353 -6.52 24.77 13.01
CA TYR A 353 -7.79 25.39 12.66
C TYR A 353 -8.85 24.98 13.68
N PHE A 354 -9.42 25.97 14.36
CA PHE A 354 -10.46 25.75 15.36
C PHE A 354 -11.38 26.97 15.51
N ASP A 355 -12.50 26.77 16.19
CA ASP A 355 -13.45 27.83 16.52
C ASP A 355 -13.07 28.53 17.83
N MET A 356 -13.15 29.85 17.89
CA MET A 356 -12.87 30.64 19.11
C MET A 356 -14.03 30.67 20.12
N ALA A 357 -15.20 30.16 19.75
CA ALA A 357 -16.39 30.15 20.60
C ALA A 357 -16.15 29.47 21.97
N PRO A 358 -15.48 28.29 22.07
CA PRO A 358 -15.20 27.67 23.36
C PRO A 358 -14.34 28.54 24.30
N PHE A 359 -13.32 29.23 23.77
CA PHE A 359 -12.50 30.17 24.54
C PHE A 359 -13.31 31.39 25.01
N THR A 360 -14.14 31.94 24.13
CA THR A 360 -14.97 33.11 24.43
C THR A 360 -15.99 32.79 25.54
N ALA A 361 -16.62 31.63 25.46
CA ALA A 361 -17.57 31.15 26.47
C ALA A 361 -16.90 30.94 27.85
N MET A 362 -15.63 30.54 27.89
CA MET A 362 -14.89 30.41 29.14
C MET A 362 -14.67 31.78 29.83
N GLN A 363 -14.29 32.81 29.06
CA GLN A 363 -14.01 34.15 29.59
C GLN A 363 -15.26 34.89 30.08
N GLN A 364 -16.42 34.65 29.47
CA GLN A 364 -17.68 35.26 29.90
C GLN A 364 -18.24 34.66 31.21
N ASN A 365 -17.78 33.46 31.56
CA ASN A 365 -18.18 32.73 32.77
C ASN A 365 -17.10 32.77 33.87
N ALA A 366 -16.04 33.60 33.72
CA ALA A 366 -14.98 33.85 34.70
C ALA A 366 -15.21 35.19 35.38
#